data_AF-A0AAD1Y0D9-F1
#
_entry.id   AF-A0AAD1Y0D9-F1
#
_cell.length_a   1.000
_cell.length_b   1.000
_cell.length_c   1.000
_cell.angle_alpha   90.00
_cell.angle_beta   90.00
_cell.angle_gamma   90.00
#
_symmetry.space_group_name_H-M   'P 1'
#
loop_
_entity.id
_entity.type
_entity.pdbx_description
1 polymer ?
#
loop_
_entity_poly.entity_id
_entity_poly.type
_entity_poly.pdbx_seq_one_letter_code
_entity_poly.pdbx_strand_id
1 'polypeptide(L)'
;MECPVCLENYNEEARRPKILPECGHSLCELCVPQLWKRGSIKCPQDNTVSLVPNIEDLKTNFAALSLIRQNNDSNLIGLDNSNSQVDEPNNEEEFGFNITEEDKRDYLNFRKFCIGRIKELLEKD
;
A
#
# COMPACT_ATOMS: atom_id res chain seq x y z
N MET A 1 2.41 -11.80 4.20
CA MET A 1 2.93 -11.42 2.86
C MET A 1 3.66 -10.09 3.01
N GLU A 2 4.91 -10.03 2.57
CA GLU A 2 5.87 -8.95 2.87
C GLU A 2 6.51 -8.39 1.61
N CYS A 3 6.98 -7.14 1.68
CA CYS A 3 7.71 -6.49 0.60
C CYS A 3 9.16 -7.01 0.51
N PRO A 4 9.67 -7.43 -0.65
CA PRO A 4 11.03 -7.97 -0.79
C PRO A 4 12.14 -6.92 -0.57
N VAL A 5 11.79 -5.63 -0.44
CA VAL A 5 12.75 -4.53 -0.29
C VAL A 5 12.92 -4.12 1.17
N CYS A 6 11.80 -3.87 1.88
CA CYS A 6 11.83 -3.46 3.27
C CYS A 6 11.50 -4.57 4.26
N LEU A 7 11.08 -5.74 3.78
CA LEU A 7 10.68 -6.90 4.59
C LEU A 7 9.51 -6.64 5.55
N GLU A 8 8.75 -5.58 5.29
CA GLU A 8 7.58 -5.21 6.08
C GLU A 8 6.31 -5.76 5.43
N ASN A 9 5.33 -6.10 6.28
CA ASN A 9 4.02 -6.59 5.83
C ASN A 9 3.33 -5.55 4.94
N TYR A 10 2.70 -6.03 3.87
CA TYR A 10 1.79 -5.19 3.10
C TYR A 10 0.55 -4.84 3.94
N ASN A 11 0.02 -3.65 3.70
CA ASN A 11 -1.24 -3.18 4.29
C ASN A 11 -1.93 -2.19 3.35
N GLU A 12 -3.14 -1.76 3.71
CA GLU A 12 -3.97 -0.91 2.87
C GLU A 12 -3.66 0.58 2.95
N GLU A 13 -2.99 1.00 4.02
CA GLU A 13 -2.78 2.41 4.32
C GLU A 13 -1.45 2.88 3.74
N ALA A 14 -0.35 2.44 4.36
CA ALA A 14 0.99 2.92 4.05
C ALA A 14 1.75 2.00 3.10
N ARG A 15 1.51 0.68 3.15
CA ARG A 15 2.33 -0.33 2.45
C ARG A 15 1.51 -1.12 1.43
N ARG A 16 0.72 -0.42 0.61
CA ARG A 16 -0.07 -1.07 -0.45
C ARG A 16 0.85 -1.78 -1.45
N PRO A 17 0.59 -3.05 -1.79
CA PRO A 17 1.39 -3.78 -2.77
C PRO A 17 1.07 -3.27 -4.18
N LYS A 18 2.09 -2.80 -4.91
CA LYS A 18 2.03 -2.32 -6.30
C LYS A 18 2.65 -3.34 -7.24
N ILE A 19 1.96 -3.67 -8.33
CA ILE A 19 2.36 -4.70 -9.30
C ILE A 19 3.29 -4.09 -10.35
N LEU A 20 4.45 -4.71 -10.56
CA LEU A 20 5.32 -4.42 -11.68
C LEU A 20 4.78 -5.05 -12.97
N PRO A 21 4.53 -4.28 -14.04
CA PRO A 21 3.77 -4.75 -15.21
C PRO A 21 4.45 -5.89 -15.98
N GLU A 22 5.79 -5.93 -16.04
CA GLU A 22 6.49 -6.92 -16.87
C GLU A 22 6.67 -8.28 -16.20
N CYS A 23 6.53 -8.37 -14.87
CA CYS A 23 6.77 -9.62 -14.13
C CYS A 23 5.66 -10.01 -13.15
N GLY A 24 4.74 -9.10 -12.81
CA GLY A 24 3.67 -9.36 -11.84
C GLY A 24 4.10 -9.33 -10.37
N HIS A 25 5.39 -9.20 -10.06
CA HIS A 25 5.87 -9.09 -8.69
C HIS A 25 5.39 -7.79 -8.03
N SER A 26 5.21 -7.84 -6.71
CA SER A 26 4.67 -6.73 -5.94
C SER A 26 5.76 -6.03 -5.12
N LEU A 27 5.70 -4.71 -5.04
CA LEU A 27 6.53 -3.86 -4.18
C LEU A 27 5.63 -2.94 -3.37
N CYS A 28 5.97 -2.60 -2.13
CA CYS A 28 5.10 -1.70 -1.37
C CYS A 28 5.20 -0.27 -1.93
N GLU A 29 4.12 0.49 -1.79
CA GLU A 29 4.01 1.86 -2.30
C GLU A 29 5.12 2.80 -1.79
N LEU A 30 5.67 2.56 -0.59
CA LEU A 30 6.82 3.32 -0.06
C LEU A 30 8.16 2.94 -0.67
N CYS A 31 8.32 1.71 -1.18
CA CYS A 31 9.56 1.23 -1.79
C CYS A 31 9.63 1.51 -3.29
N VAL A 32 8.48 1.63 -3.97
CA VAL A 32 8.41 1.96 -5.40
C VAL A 32 9.22 3.22 -5.76
N PRO A 33 9.05 4.38 -5.09
CA PRO A 33 9.82 5.58 -5.41
C PRO A 33 11.34 5.42 -5.24
N GLN A 34 11.78 4.54 -4.33
CA GLN A 34 13.20 4.32 -4.04
C GLN A 34 13.90 3.52 -5.14
N LEU A 35 13.16 2.62 -5.80
CA LEU A 35 13.66 1.78 -6.89
C LEU A 35 13.42 2.38 -8.27
N TRP A 36 12.52 3.36 -8.37
CA TRP A 36 12.21 4.02 -9.62
C TRP A 36 13.35 4.91 -10.10
N LYS A 37 13.91 4.58 -11.26
CA LYS A 37 15.03 5.31 -11.87
C LYS A 37 14.77 5.49 -13.36
N ARG A 38 14.76 6.74 -13.80
CA ARG A 38 14.64 7.12 -15.23
C ARG A 38 13.45 6.44 -15.93
N GLY A 39 12.28 6.42 -15.28
CA GLY A 39 11.07 5.81 -15.86
C GLY A 39 11.06 4.28 -15.86
N SER A 40 11.87 3.63 -15.03
CA SER A 40 11.92 2.18 -14.94
C SER A 40 12.16 1.69 -13.51
N ILE A 41 11.74 0.45 -13.23
CA ILE A 41 12.05 -0.27 -12.00
C ILE A 41 12.63 -1.64 -12.38
N LYS A 42 13.78 -1.98 -11.81
CA LYS A 42 14.31 -3.33 -11.86
C LYS A 42 13.76 -4.13 -10.69
N CYS A 43 13.04 -5.21 -10.97
CA CYS A 43 12.45 -6.06 -9.95
C CYS A 43 13.55 -6.73 -9.10
N PRO A 44 13.46 -6.68 -7.76
CA PRO A 44 14.44 -7.31 -6.88
C PRO A 44 14.31 -8.85 -6.79
N GLN A 45 13.16 -9.42 -7.19
CA GLN A 45 12.94 -10.87 -7.14
C GLN A 45 13.51 -11.62 -8.35
N ASP A 46 13.33 -11.08 -9.55
CA ASP A 46 13.65 -11.80 -10.79
C ASP A 46 14.51 -10.98 -11.77
N ASN A 47 14.94 -9.77 -11.38
CA ASN A 47 15.71 -8.82 -12.18
C ASN A 47 15.01 -8.29 -13.45
N THR A 48 13.72 -8.59 -13.67
CA THR A 48 12.95 -8.08 -14.80
C THR A 48 12.84 -6.56 -14.71
N VAL A 49 13.10 -5.86 -15.82
CA VAL A 49 12.97 -4.39 -15.89
C VAL A 49 11.57 -4.03 -16.37
N SER A 50 10.83 -3.29 -15.54
CA SER A 50 9.52 -2.75 -15.90
C SER A 50 9.62 -1.28 -16.28
N LEU A 51 9.02 -0.92 -17.42
CA LEU A 51 8.85 0.47 -17.83
C LEU A 51 7.69 1.07 -17.04
N VAL A 52 7.98 2.14 -16.31
CA VAL A 52 7.04 2.80 -15.40
C VAL A 52 7.19 4.31 -15.62
N PRO A 53 6.46 4.91 -16.58
CA PRO A 53 6.59 6.34 -16.84
C PRO A 53 6.16 7.21 -15.65
N ASN A 54 5.10 6.81 -14.96
CA ASN A 54 4.67 7.37 -13.68
C ASN A 54 4.40 6.23 -12.70
N ILE A 55 4.93 6.37 -11.48
CA ILE A 55 4.75 5.38 -10.41
C ILE A 55 3.32 5.31 -9.88
N GLU A 56 2.54 6.38 -10.06
CA GLU A 56 1.13 6.46 -9.66
C GLU A 56 0.24 5.53 -10.50
N ASP A 57 0.68 5.18 -11.71
CA ASP A 57 -0.07 4.30 -12.63
C ASP A 57 0.04 2.82 -12.26
N LEU A 58 0.98 2.46 -11.36
CA LEU A 58 1.16 1.08 -10.93
C LEU A 58 -0.09 0.56 -10.22
N LYS A 59 -0.58 -0.58 -10.68
CA LYS A 59 -1.80 -1.19 -10.14
C LYS A 59 -1.56 -1.77 -8.77
N THR A 60 -2.52 -1.59 -7.87
CA THR A 60 -2.52 -2.24 -6.56
C THR A 60 -2.87 -3.72 -6.70
N ASN A 61 -2.15 -4.59 -5.99
CA ASN A 61 -2.46 -6.01 -5.89
C ASN A 61 -3.56 -6.26 -4.85
N PHE A 62 -4.82 -6.06 -5.24
CA PHE A 62 -5.96 -6.27 -4.35
C PHE A 62 -6.11 -7.73 -3.91
N ALA A 63 -5.70 -8.70 -4.74
CA ALA A 63 -5.72 -10.12 -4.37
C ALA A 63 -4.78 -10.38 -3.17
N ALA A 64 -3.59 -9.76 -3.15
CA ALA A 64 -2.69 -9.86 -2.01
C ALA A 64 -3.30 -9.26 -0.74
N LEU A 65 -3.97 -8.11 -0.85
CA LEU A 65 -4.66 -7.48 0.30
C LEU A 65 -5.80 -8.35 0.83
N SER A 66 -6.62 -8.95 -0.05
CA SER A 66 -7.70 -9.86 0.35
C SER A 66 -7.20 -11.07 1.15
N LEU A 67 -6.08 -11.67 0.73
CA LEU A 67 -5.48 -12.79 1.45
C LEU A 67 -4.92 -12.37 2.82
N ILE A 68 -4.36 -11.16 2.93
CA ILE A 68 -3.89 -10.64 4.21
C ILE A 68 -5.05 -10.45 5.19
N ARG A 69 -6.19 -9.92 4.72
CA ARG A 69 -7.42 -9.81 5.53
C ARG A 69 -7.88 -11.17 6.04
N GLN A 70 -8.02 -12.15 5.16
CA GLN A 70 -8.45 -13.52 5.52
C GLN A 70 -7.53 -14.17 6.57
N ASN A 71 -6.22 -13.95 6.45
CA ASN A 71 -5.24 -14.45 7.42
C ASN A 71 -5.35 -13.74 8.79
N ASN A 72 -5.78 -12.48 8.81
CA ASN A 72 -6.01 -11.76 10.06
C ASN A 72 -7.33 -12.20 10.70
N ASP A 73 -8.38 -12.42 9.90
CA ASP A 73 -9.69 -12.86 10.39
C ASP A 73 -9.65 -14.30 10.94
N SER A 74 -8.87 -15.18 10.32
CA SER A 74 -8.65 -16.55 10.80
C SER A 74 -7.84 -16.63 12.09
N ASN A 75 -7.08 -15.58 12.45
CA ASN A 75 -6.39 -15.48 13.74
C ASN A 75 -7.32 -14.99 14.89
N LEU A 76 -8.56 -14.60 14.60
CA LEU A 76 -9.54 -14.19 15.60
C LEU A 76 -10.52 -15.32 15.99
N ILE A 77 -10.47 -16.49 15.34
CA ILE A 77 -11.37 -17.62 15.67
C ILE A 77 -10.78 -18.45 16.82
N GLY A 78 -10.96 -17.91 18.01
CA GLY A 78 -11.06 -18.68 19.24
C GLY A 78 -12.29 -18.18 20.00
N LEU A 79 -13.50 -18.53 19.54
CA LEU A 79 -14.72 -18.72 20.34
C LEU A 79 -15.86 -19.30 19.46
N ASP A 80 -16.43 -20.36 20.01
CA ASP A 80 -17.73 -21.04 19.80
C ASP A 80 -18.40 -21.20 18.41
N ASN A 81 -18.48 -22.49 18.05
CA ASN A 81 -19.58 -23.08 17.27
C ASN A 81 -20.95 -22.73 17.87
N SER A 82 -21.75 -21.95 17.15
CA SER A 82 -23.21 -22.02 17.22
C SER A 82 -23.79 -21.72 15.84
N ASN A 83 -24.45 -22.74 15.32
CA ASN A 83 -25.23 -22.77 14.09
C ASN A 83 -26.33 -21.68 14.15
N SER A 84 -26.23 -20.63 13.33
CA SER A 84 -27.25 -19.57 13.23
C SER A 84 -27.41 -19.12 11.79
N GLN A 85 -28.66 -19.00 11.37
CA GLN A 85 -29.14 -18.68 10.04
C GLN A 85 -28.53 -17.37 9.50
N VAL A 86 -28.22 -17.36 8.21
CA VAL A 86 -27.85 -16.14 7.47
C VAL A 86 -29.09 -15.29 7.25
N ASP A 87 -29.39 -14.42 8.21
CA ASP A 87 -30.27 -13.29 7.96
C ASP A 87 -29.47 -12.19 7.25
N GLU A 88 -29.96 -11.79 6.09
CA GLU A 88 -29.44 -10.73 5.23
C GLU A 88 -29.48 -9.37 5.99
N PRO A 89 -28.35 -8.71 6.29
CA PRO A 89 -28.39 -7.38 6.87
C PRO A 89 -28.45 -6.35 5.74
N ASN A 90 -29.62 -5.77 5.55
CA ASN A 90 -29.77 -4.45 4.94
C ASN A 90 -29.12 -3.43 5.88
N ASN A 91 -27.90 -2.99 5.59
CA ASN A 91 -27.38 -1.72 6.07
C ASN A 91 -26.29 -1.23 5.12
N GLU A 92 -26.54 -0.06 4.53
CA GLU A 92 -25.56 0.76 3.83
C GLU A 92 -24.57 1.31 4.87
N GLU A 93 -23.69 0.45 5.42
CA GLU A 93 -22.56 0.92 6.22
C GLU A 93 -21.53 1.52 5.27
N GLU A 94 -21.67 2.82 5.05
CA GLU A 94 -20.64 3.69 4.53
C GLU A 94 -19.37 3.48 5.38
N PHE A 95 -18.42 2.71 4.85
CA PHE A 95 -17.07 2.53 5.40
C PHE A 95 -16.29 3.85 5.24
N GLY A 96 -16.76 4.89 5.92
CA GLY A 96 -16.09 6.17 6.03
C GLY A 96 -14.93 6.01 7.00
N PHE A 97 -13.70 6.05 6.50
CA PHE A 97 -12.55 6.22 7.38
C PHE A 97 -12.67 7.59 8.05
N ASN A 98 -12.89 7.60 9.37
CA ASN A 98 -12.95 8.84 10.15
C ASN A 98 -11.55 9.44 10.22
N ILE A 99 -11.18 10.25 9.21
CA ILE A 99 -9.93 11.01 9.20
C ILE A 99 -9.95 11.98 10.38
N THR A 100 -9.07 11.76 11.35
CA THR A 100 -8.98 12.64 12.52
C THR A 100 -8.30 13.96 12.16
N GLU A 101 -8.50 14.99 12.98
CA GLU A 101 -7.75 16.25 12.83
C GLU A 101 -6.25 16.06 13.04
N GLU A 102 -5.85 15.01 13.76
CA GLU A 102 -4.46 14.62 13.93
C GLU A 102 -3.88 14.05 12.62
N ASP A 103 -4.60 13.16 11.93
CA ASP A 103 -4.19 12.62 10.62
C ASP A 103 -4.01 13.73 9.58
N LYS A 104 -4.93 14.71 9.56
CA LYS A 104 -4.84 15.88 8.68
C LYS A 104 -3.61 16.72 8.97
N ARG A 105 -3.30 16.91 10.25
CA ARG A 105 -2.13 17.67 10.70
C ARG A 105 -0.83 16.95 10.33
N ASP A 106 -0.77 15.64 10.51
CA ASP A 106 0.40 14.84 10.18
C ASP A 106 0.66 14.80 8.68
N TYR A 107 -0.40 14.64 7.88
CA TYR A 107 -0.31 14.77 6.43
C TYR A 107 0.20 16.16 6.01
N LEU A 108 -0.31 17.24 6.61
CA LEU A 108 0.12 18.59 6.28
C LEU A 108 1.57 18.86 6.68
N ASN A 109 2.00 18.32 7.82
CA ASN A 109 3.39 18.41 8.30
C ASN A 109 4.34 17.66 7.37
N PHE A 110 3.99 16.43 6.99
CA PHE A 110 4.76 15.64 6.05
C PHE A 110 4.86 16.34 4.68
N ARG A 111 3.74 16.85 4.16
CA ARG A 111 3.72 17.62 2.91
C ARG A 111 4.62 18.86 2.98
N LYS A 112 4.56 19.62 4.08
CA LYS A 112 5.43 20.80 4.29
C LYS A 112 6.91 20.40 4.32
N PHE A 113 7.25 19.30 4.99
CA PHE A 113 8.62 18.77 5.04
C PHE A 113 9.13 18.42 3.64
N CYS A 114 8.37 17.66 2.86
CA CYS A 114 8.75 17.29 1.50
C CYS A 114 8.95 18.52 0.60
N ILE A 115 8.03 19.49 0.66
CA ILE A 115 8.16 20.74 -0.11
C ILE A 115 9.41 21.53 0.31
N GLY A 116 9.70 21.63 1.60
CA GLY A 116 10.91 22.30 2.09
C GLY A 116 12.19 21.67 1.55
N ARG A 117 12.28 20.33 1.59
CA ARG A 117 13.42 19.60 1.03
C ARG A 117 13.60 19.79 -0.47
N ILE A 118 12.49 19.84 -1.21
CA ILE A 118 12.53 20.10 -2.67
C ILE A 118 13.05 21.52 -2.94
N LYS A 119 12.60 22.53 -2.17
CA LYS A 119 13.09 23.91 -2.31
C LYS A 119 14.58 24.04 -2.00
N GLU A 120 15.06 23.40 -0.93
CA GLU A 120 16.50 23.38 -0.58
C GLU A 120 17.38 22.74 -1.68
N LEU A 121 16.83 21.84 -2.48
CA LEU A 121 17.54 21.23 -3.61
C LEU A 121 17.54 22.12 -4.84
N LEU A 122 16.52 22.97 -5.02
CA LEU A 122 16.39 23.88 -6.16
C LEU A 122 17.12 25.22 -5.96
N GLU A 123 17.42 25.61 -4.73
CA GLU A 123 18.13 26.87 -4.39
C GLU A 123 19.66 26.71 -4.31
N LYS A 124 20.21 25.54 -4.69
CA LYS A 124 21.65 25.23 -4.65
C LYS A 124 22.37 25.34 -6.01
N ASP A 125 21.71 25.87 -7.03
CA ASP A 125 22.27 26.28 -8.33
C ASP A 125 22.32 27.82 -8.44
#